data_AF-A0A1F4YET1-F1
#
_entry.id   AF-A0A1F4YET1-F1
#
_cell.length_a   1.000
_cell.length_b   1.000
_cell.length_c   1.000
_cell.angle_alpha   90.00
_cell.angle_beta   90.00
_cell.angle_gamma   90.00
#
_symmetry.space_group_name_H-M   'P 1'
#
loop_
_entity.id
_entity.type
_entity.pdbx_description
1 polymer ?
#
loop_
_entity_poly.entity_id
_entity_poly.type
_entity_poly.pdbx_seq_one_letter_code
_entity_poly.pdbx_strand_id
1 'polypeptide(L)'
;MGERHCKAAVAAQAMLKRAESLERMVRLVGESELSAENQSLYKRSKKLRNYMTQNFFVAEAQTGRKGQYVPIASVVSDVEEILAGRYGQIPDDKFLYIAPTCQFCIHGLRETGIVQSPGGVGVMGFLLPKTA
;
A
#
# COMPACT_ATOMS: atom_id res chain seq x y z
N MET A 1 8.78 22.82 -6.54
CA MET A 1 8.55 21.73 -5.56
C MET A 1 8.02 22.35 -4.28
N GLY A 2 6.92 21.84 -3.71
CA GLY A 2 6.19 22.49 -2.61
C GLY A 2 6.55 21.98 -1.21
N GLU A 3 6.31 22.81 -0.18
CA GLU A 3 6.61 22.51 1.23
C GLU A 3 5.95 21.22 1.72
N ARG A 4 4.71 20.94 1.27
CA ARG A 4 3.98 19.69 1.57
C ARG A 4 4.75 18.44 1.13
N HIS A 5 5.30 18.45 -0.08
CA HIS A 5 6.08 17.33 -0.61
C HIS A 5 7.32 17.09 0.25
N CYS A 6 8.07 18.15 0.57
CA CYS A 6 9.27 18.04 1.38
C CYS A 6 8.96 17.47 2.78
N LYS A 7 7.91 17.96 3.42
CA LYS A 7 7.47 17.46 4.73
C LYS A 7 7.08 15.98 4.68
N ALA A 8 6.27 15.59 3.69
CA ALA A 8 5.86 14.19 3.51
C ALA A 8 7.06 13.27 3.25
N ALA A 9 8.00 13.69 2.40
CA ALA A 9 9.21 12.92 2.09
C ALA A 9 10.13 12.73 3.30
N VAL A 10 10.35 13.78 4.10
CA VAL A 10 11.17 13.71 5.32
C VAL A 10 10.52 12.80 6.36
N ALA A 11 9.20 12.92 6.56
CA ALA A 11 8.46 12.08 7.49
C ALA A 11 8.47 10.59 7.06
N ALA A 12 8.26 10.32 5.77
CA ALA A 12 8.36 8.99 5.18
C ALA A 12 9.76 8.39 5.39
N GLN A 13 10.82 9.16 5.11
CA GLN A 13 12.19 8.69 5.28
C GLN A 13 12.50 8.40 6.76
N ALA A 14 12.08 9.26 7.69
CA ALA A 14 12.28 9.04 9.12
C ALA A 14 11.58 7.77 9.62
N MET A 15 10.36 7.50 9.14
CA MET A 15 9.63 6.28 9.48
C MET A 15 10.31 5.02 8.91
N LEU A 16 10.78 5.06 7.66
CA LEU A 16 11.48 3.94 7.04
C LEU A 16 12.80 3.62 7.74
N LYS A 17 13.59 4.63 8.11
CA LYS A 17 14.82 4.46 8.90
C LYS A 17 14.56 3.79 10.26
N ARG A 18 13.48 4.17 10.95
CA ARG A 18 13.05 3.50 12.19
C ARG A 18 12.58 2.07 11.95
N ALA A 19 11.96 1.80 10.80
CA ALA A 19 11.51 0.47 10.47
C ALA A 19 12.65 -0.50 10.12
N GLU A 20 13.75 -0.02 9.55
CA GLU A 20 14.93 -0.85 9.24
C GLU A 20 15.55 -1.47 10.50
N SER A 21 15.65 -0.70 11.60
CA SER A 21 16.15 -1.22 12.87
C SER A 21 15.20 -2.25 13.48
N LEU A 22 13.88 -2.04 13.35
CA LEU A 22 12.86 -3.00 13.77
C LEU A 22 12.88 -4.27 12.92
N GLU A 23 13.06 -4.16 11.60
CA GLU A 23 13.12 -5.31 10.70
C GLU A 23 14.25 -6.27 11.06
N ARG A 24 15.41 -5.73 11.47
CA ARG A 24 16.54 -6.54 11.94
C ARG A 24 16.18 -7.34 13.21
N MET A 25 15.44 -6.73 14.14
CA MET A 25 14.98 -7.40 15.35
C MET A 25 13.92 -8.46 15.04
N VAL A 26 12.93 -8.13 14.19
CA VAL A 26 11.87 -9.06 13.75
C VAL A 26 12.47 -10.31 13.10
N ARG A 27 13.53 -10.16 12.32
CA ARG A 27 14.23 -11.31 11.71
C ARG A 27 14.92 -12.23 12.73
N LEU A 28 15.24 -11.73 13.92
CA LEU A 28 15.89 -12.51 14.98
C LEU A 28 14.87 -13.16 15.93
N VAL A 29 13.87 -12.40 16.39
CA VAL A 29 12.97 -12.83 17.47
C VAL A 29 11.52 -13.01 17.02
N GLY A 30 11.13 -12.41 15.90
CA GLY A 30 9.75 -12.39 15.41
C GLY A 30 9.02 -11.09 15.71
N GLU A 31 7.86 -10.90 15.08
CA GLU A 31 7.05 -9.68 15.20
C GLU A 31 6.29 -9.57 16.54
N SER A 32 6.02 -10.70 17.21
CA SER A 32 5.29 -10.76 18.48
C SER A 32 6.01 -10.09 19.64
N GLU A 33 7.33 -9.96 19.54
CA GLU A 33 8.20 -9.46 20.62
C GLU A 33 8.35 -7.94 20.62
N LEU A 34 7.80 -7.25 19.61
CA LEU A 34 7.82 -5.80 19.56
C LEU A 34 6.75 -5.21 20.48
N SER A 35 7.03 -4.04 21.06
CA SER A 35 6.00 -3.25 21.72
C SER A 35 4.86 -2.92 20.73
N ALA A 36 3.63 -2.73 21.24
CA ALA A 36 2.47 -2.44 20.40
C ALA A 36 2.66 -1.21 19.49
N GLU A 37 3.39 -0.20 19.98
CA GLU A 37 3.74 0.99 19.20
C GLU A 37 4.71 0.65 18.05
N ASN A 38 5.76 -0.11 18.34
CA ASN A 38 6.75 -0.52 17.35
C ASN A 38 6.14 -1.47 16.31
N GLN A 39 5.26 -2.37 16.72
CA GLN A 39 4.51 -3.23 15.80
C GLN A 39 3.62 -2.38 14.88
N SER A 40 2.94 -1.36 15.41
CA SER A 40 2.13 -0.45 14.61
C SER A 40 2.97 0.40 13.64
N LEU A 41 4.18 0.81 14.04
CA LEU A 41 5.13 1.51 13.17
C LEU A 41 5.64 0.58 12.06
N TYR A 42 6.01 -0.65 12.41
CA TYR A 42 6.48 -1.67 11.47
C TYR A 42 5.40 -2.05 10.44
N LYS A 43 4.15 -2.24 10.86
CA LYS A 43 3.03 -2.48 9.94
C LYS A 43 2.78 -1.30 8.99
N ARG A 44 2.90 -0.06 9.47
CA ARG A 44 2.77 1.14 8.63
C ARG A 44 3.92 1.27 7.62
N SER A 45 5.15 0.95 8.03
CA SER A 45 6.31 1.01 7.13
C SER A 45 6.24 -0.04 6.02
N LYS A 46 5.75 -1.26 6.31
CA LYS A 46 5.47 -2.28 5.27
C LYS A 46 4.47 -1.76 4.22
N LYS A 47 3.37 -1.13 4.66
CA LYS A 47 2.38 -0.53 3.76
C LYS A 47 2.98 0.56 2.88
N LEU A 48 3.79 1.44 3.48
CA LEU A 48 4.46 2.50 2.73
C LEU A 48 5.43 1.92 1.68
N ARG A 49 6.21 0.89 2.03
CA ARG A 49 7.11 0.20 1.09
C ARG A 49 6.36 -0.45 -0.05
N ASN A 50 5.25 -1.13 0.25
CA ASN A 50 4.42 -1.76 -0.77
C ASN A 50 3.77 -0.71 -1.67
N TYR A 51 3.27 0.40 -1.12
CA TYR A 51 2.71 1.51 -1.89
C TYR A 51 3.71 2.12 -2.90
N MET A 52 5.00 2.11 -2.58
CA MET A 52 6.05 2.56 -3.51
C MET A 52 6.27 1.62 -4.70
N THR A 53 5.66 0.44 -4.72
CA THR A 53 5.71 -0.47 -5.87
C THR A 53 4.71 -0.02 -6.94
N GLN A 54 5.21 0.48 -8.07
CA GLN A 54 4.38 0.98 -9.17
C GLN A 54 4.50 0.09 -10.40
N ASN A 55 3.42 0.02 -11.18
CA ASN A 55 3.44 -0.59 -12.51
C ASN A 55 4.05 0.40 -13.49
N PHE A 56 5.21 0.07 -14.05
CA PHE A 56 5.90 0.89 -15.04
C PHE A 56 5.42 0.56 -16.45
N PHE A 57 5.19 1.60 -17.26
CA PHE A 57 4.83 1.46 -18.69
C PHE A 57 5.84 0.62 -19.48
N VAL A 58 7.13 0.71 -19.15
CA VAL A 58 8.17 -0.08 -19.82
C VAL A 58 8.17 -1.56 -19.44
N ALA A 59 7.58 -1.90 -18.29
CA ALA A 59 7.54 -3.25 -17.76
C ALA A 59 6.27 -4.02 -18.14
N GLU A 60 5.35 -3.41 -18.91
CA GLU A 60 4.09 -4.02 -19.32
C GLU A 60 4.31 -5.34 -20.07
N ALA A 61 5.27 -5.35 -21.00
CA ALA A 61 5.59 -6.52 -21.81
C ALA A 61 6.13 -7.71 -20.98
N GLN A 62 6.70 -7.45 -19.81
CA GLN A 62 7.29 -8.48 -18.94
C GLN A 62 6.33 -8.93 -17.84
N THR A 63 5.60 -7.99 -17.26
CA THR A 63 4.75 -8.23 -16.08
C THR A 63 3.30 -8.55 -16.45
N GLY A 64 2.88 -8.25 -17.68
CA GLY A 64 1.48 -8.34 -18.11
C GLY A 64 0.55 -7.32 -17.44
N ARG A 65 1.09 -6.41 -16.61
CA ARG A 65 0.33 -5.39 -15.89
C ARG A 65 0.45 -4.06 -16.61
N LYS A 66 -0.68 -3.40 -16.85
CA LYS A 66 -0.69 -2.07 -17.47
C LYS A 66 -0.03 -1.04 -16.56
N GLY A 67 0.90 -0.29 -17.13
CA GLY A 67 1.51 0.89 -16.55
C GLY A 67 0.46 1.97 -16.33
N GLN A 68 0.63 2.73 -15.26
CA GLN A 68 -0.34 3.74 -14.85
C GLN A 68 0.38 5.04 -14.51
N TYR A 69 -0.18 6.15 -14.99
CA TYR A 69 0.33 7.47 -14.68
C TYR A 69 -0.33 7.98 -13.39
N VAL A 70 0.48 8.66 -12.60
CA VAL A 70 0.17 9.01 -11.22
C VAL A 70 0.45 10.50 -10.98
N PRO A 71 -0.57 11.30 -10.62
CA PRO A 71 -0.36 12.69 -10.25
C PRO A 71 0.39 12.81 -8.92
N ILE A 72 1.37 13.73 -8.86
CA ILE A 72 2.18 13.98 -7.65
C ILE A 72 1.31 14.38 -6.46
N ALA A 73 0.25 15.17 -6.68
CA ALA A 73 -0.64 15.63 -5.61
C ALA A 73 -1.37 14.48 -4.90
N SER A 74 -1.76 13.44 -5.65
CA SER A 74 -2.38 12.23 -5.10
C SER A 74 -1.37 11.47 -4.25
N VAL A 75 -0.14 11.27 -4.76
CA VAL A 75 0.93 10.57 -4.02
C VAL A 75 1.24 11.23 -2.68
N VAL A 76 1.37 12.56 -2.66
CA VAL A 76 1.65 13.29 -1.43
C VAL A 76 0.53 13.09 -0.40
N SER A 77 -0.73 13.10 -0.86
CA SER A 77 -1.89 12.91 0.02
C SER A 77 -1.95 11.48 0.56
N ASP A 78 -1.71 10.47 -0.28
CA ASP A 78 -1.70 9.07 0.13
C ASP A 78 -0.57 8.76 1.13
N VAL A 79 0.62 9.34 0.93
CA VAL A 79 1.74 9.19 1.86
C VAL A 79 1.40 9.84 3.20
N GLU A 80 0.80 11.03 3.21
CA GLU A 80 0.31 11.68 4.44
C GLU A 80 -0.73 10.78 5.16
N GLU A 81 -1.59 10.09 4.43
CA GLU A 81 -2.61 9.18 4.95
C GLU A 81 -2.05 7.89 5.56
N ILE A 82 -1.07 7.29 4.89
CA ILE A 82 -0.35 6.11 5.37
C ILE A 82 0.41 6.46 6.65
N LEU A 83 1.07 7.64 6.68
CA LEU A 83 1.80 8.13 7.86
C LEU A 83 0.85 8.37 9.05
N ALA A 84 -0.33 8.94 8.79
CA ALA A 84 -1.37 9.16 9.79
C ALA A 84 -2.03 7.86 10.31
N GLY A 85 -1.77 6.70 9.67
CA GLY A 85 -2.27 5.41 10.12
C GLY A 85 -3.73 5.13 9.79
N ARG A 86 -4.34 5.89 8.85
CA ARG A 86 -5.75 5.69 8.45
C ARG A 86 -6.04 4.28 7.93
N TYR A 87 -5.01 3.59 7.44
CA TYR A 87 -5.09 2.27 6.82
C TYR A 87 -4.73 1.10 7.74
N GLY A 88 -4.80 1.27 9.06
CA GLY A 88 -4.42 0.23 10.04
C GLY A 88 -5.02 -1.16 9.78
N GLN A 89 -6.30 -1.22 9.41
CA GLN A 89 -7.06 -2.46 9.23
C GLN A 89 -6.83 -3.18 7.89
N ILE A 90 -6.17 -2.52 6.93
CA ILE A 90 -5.94 -3.09 5.61
C ILE A 90 -4.65 -3.91 5.64
N PRO A 91 -4.61 -5.15 5.12
CA PRO A 91 -3.38 -5.93 5.02
C PRO A 91 -2.38 -5.27 4.06
N ASP A 92 -1.08 -5.41 4.34
CA ASP A 92 -0.04 -4.71 3.58
C ASP A 92 0.10 -5.21 2.13
N ASP A 93 -0.23 -6.47 1.84
CA ASP A 93 -0.19 -7.03 0.48
C ASP A 93 -1.09 -6.28 -0.50
N LYS A 94 -2.19 -5.69 0.00
CA LYS A 94 -3.09 -4.93 -0.85
C LYS A 94 -2.48 -3.63 -1.33
N PHE A 95 -1.41 -3.13 -0.73
CA PHE A 95 -0.71 -1.93 -1.19
C PHE A 95 0.26 -2.21 -2.36
N LEU A 96 0.44 -3.47 -2.77
CA LEU A 96 1.33 -3.84 -3.86
C LEU A 96 0.75 -3.47 -5.21
N TYR A 97 1.55 -2.79 -6.05
CA TYR A 97 1.23 -2.47 -7.45
C TYR A 97 -0.08 -1.69 -7.65
N ILE A 98 -0.49 -0.92 -6.63
CA ILE A 98 -1.63 0.00 -6.71
C ILE A 98 -1.21 1.25 -7.48
N ALA A 99 -2.09 1.75 -8.34
CA ALA A 99 -2.04 3.13 -8.79
C ALA A 99 -2.98 4.02 -7.96
N PRO A 100 -2.55 5.22 -7.54
CA PRO A 100 -3.32 6.16 -6.73
C PRO A 100 -4.51 6.81 -7.43
N THR A 101 -4.69 6.59 -8.74
CA THR A 101 -5.89 7.08 -9.44
C THR A 101 -7.16 6.32 -9.02
N CYS A 102 -7.02 5.20 -8.32
CA CYS A 102 -8.15 4.55 -7.68
C CYS A 102 -8.32 5.08 -6.25
N GLN A 103 -8.83 6.32 -6.13
CA GLN A 103 -9.49 6.83 -4.92
C GLN A 103 -10.46 5.76 -4.34
N PHE A 104 -11.05 4.97 -5.26
CA PHE A 104 -11.95 3.86 -4.99
C PHE A 104 -11.26 2.61 -4.41
N CYS A 105 -9.99 2.34 -4.69
CA CYS A 105 -9.31 1.19 -4.06
C CYS A 105 -9.05 1.47 -2.59
N ILE A 106 -8.49 2.63 -2.25
CA ILE A 106 -8.10 2.87 -0.86
C ILE A 106 -9.33 3.07 0.06
N HIS A 107 -10.41 3.69 -0.45
CA HIS A 107 -11.69 3.76 0.25
C HIS A 107 -12.55 2.48 0.14
N GLY A 108 -12.52 1.78 -1.01
CA GLY A 108 -13.27 0.54 -1.26
C GLY A 108 -12.71 -0.69 -0.53
N LEU A 109 -11.51 -0.60 0.04
CA LEU A 109 -10.98 -1.57 0.99
C LEU A 109 -11.78 -1.65 2.30
N ARG A 110 -12.73 -0.73 2.55
CA ARG A 110 -13.75 -0.88 3.59
C ARG A 110 -14.84 -1.89 3.25
N GLU A 111 -15.13 -2.15 1.97
CA GLU A 111 -16.34 -2.89 1.58
C GLU A 111 -16.09 -4.16 0.75
N THR A 112 -14.94 -4.32 0.07
CA THR A 112 -14.74 -5.52 -0.76
C THR A 112 -13.32 -6.08 -0.70
N GLY A 113 -13.24 -7.40 -0.51
CA GLY A 113 -12.03 -8.20 -0.52
C GLY A 113 -11.57 -8.61 -1.92
N ILE A 114 -11.70 -7.75 -2.95
CA ILE A 114 -11.31 -8.12 -4.32
C ILE A 114 -10.62 -6.93 -5.01
N VAL A 115 -9.32 -7.05 -5.26
CA VAL A 115 -8.63 -6.26 -6.29
C VAL A 115 -8.92 -6.94 -7.63
N GLN A 116 -9.85 -6.39 -8.42
CA GLN A 116 -9.94 -6.72 -9.84
C GLN A 116 -9.03 -5.78 -10.62
N SER A 117 -8.10 -6.36 -11.38
CA SER A 117 -7.29 -5.65 -12.38
C SER A 117 -8.13 -5.42 -13.65
N PRO A 118 -8.08 -4.23 -14.30
CA PRO A 118 -8.80 -3.99 -15.54
C PRO A 118 -7.97 -4.48 -16.73
N GLY A 119 -8.13 -5.77 -17.08
CA GLY A 119 -7.52 -6.37 -18.25
C GLY A 119 -7.87 -7.85 -18.32
N GLY A 120 -9.04 -8.16 -18.87
CA GLY A 120 -9.67 -9.47 -18.77
C GLY A 120 -8.99 -10.60 -19.54
N VAL A 121 -8.98 -11.77 -18.91
CA VAL A 121 -9.32 -13.06 -19.53
C VAL A 121 -10.04 -13.87 -18.45
N GLY A 122 -11.26 -14.34 -18.76
CA GLY A 122 -12.13 -14.97 -17.77
C GLY A 122 -11.70 -16.37 -17.35
N VAL A 123 -12.05 -16.73 -16.13
CA VAL A 123 -12.53 -18.07 -15.77
C VAL A 123 -13.63 -17.97 -14.71
N MET A 124 -14.79 -18.41 -15.16
CA MET A 124 -15.96 -18.95 -14.48
C MET A 124 -15.81 -19.37 -12.99
N GLY A 125 -16.80 -18.98 -12.18
CA GLY A 125 -17.49 -19.91 -11.27
C GLY A 125 -17.13 -19.87 -9.78
N PHE A 126 -17.92 -19.13 -8.99
CA PHE A 126 -18.66 -19.74 -7.86
C PHE A 126 -19.89 -18.89 -7.50
N LEU A 127 -21.04 -19.43 -7.90
CA LEU A 127 -22.42 -19.24 -7.40
C LEU A 127 -22.40 -19.32 -5.85
N LEU A 128 -23.03 -18.50 -4.99
CA LEU A 128 -24.44 -18.14 -4.70
C LEU A 128 -24.43 -17.37 -3.34
N PRO A 129 -25.57 -16.91 -2.77
CA PRO A 129 -26.66 -16.12 -3.32
C PRO A 129 -26.96 -14.87 -2.46
N LYS A 130 -27.87 -14.02 -2.96
CA LYS A 130 -28.54 -12.97 -2.17
C LYS A 130 -29.37 -13.56 -1.03
N THR A 131 -29.26 -12.98 0.16
CA THR A 131 -30.27 -12.86 1.25
C THR A 131 -29.72 -11.77 2.19
N ALA A 132 -30.43 -10.75 2.67
CA ALA A 132 -31.85 -10.51 2.82
C ALA A 132 -32.19 -9.03 2.50
#